data_AF-A0A8S0WYE0-F1
#
_entry.id   AF-A0A8S0WYE0-F1
#
_cell.length_a   1.000
_cell.length_b   1.000
_cell.length_c   1.000
_cell.angle_alpha   90.00
_cell.angle_beta   90.00
_cell.angle_gamma   90.00
#
_symmetry.space_group_name_H-M   'P 1'
#
loop_
_entity.id
_entity.type
_entity.pdbx_description
1 polymer ?
#
loop_
_entity_poly.entity_id
_entity_poly.type
_entity_poly.pdbx_seq_one_letter_code
_entity_poly.pdbx_strand_id
1 'polypeptide(L)'
;MLVSLATRLFRAIGRRSITTAAAGSYHHGAISSGEKLSRPQRRPARDGQNLSDRYVRLEKSLRGKEMFSKELDDLAETNPPVPADLQPKKLAKTTNTFHGFVVPEEPKPPADDECCMSGCAVCVYDLHEEAVEAYNEAVAALQTSLTSLSIPESKWPAQIRPKGTSSSRSPQQAKGAVLSAFEEMERKLELKRKEKEAEEARIAVRLAQQKRKTQLIGIKGPSSVDTVLNELYEGLRWVFFSKR
;
A
#
# COMPACT_ATOMS: atom_id res chain seq x y z
N MET A 1 41.56 2.16 -38.07
CA MET A 1 40.34 2.28 -38.89
C MET A 1 39.38 3.24 -38.20
N LEU A 2 38.68 4.02 -39.00
CA LEU A 2 38.10 5.35 -38.71
C LEU A 2 36.92 5.39 -37.73
N VAL A 3 36.78 6.57 -37.12
CA VAL A 3 35.66 7.10 -36.32
C VAL A 3 34.51 7.58 -37.22
N SER A 4 33.24 7.37 -36.83
CA SER A 4 32.05 8.24 -37.12
C SER A 4 30.78 7.66 -36.47
N LEU A 5 30.13 8.28 -35.47
CA LEU A 5 29.08 9.33 -35.53
C LEU A 5 27.87 8.95 -36.42
N ALA A 6 26.70 8.56 -35.87
CA ALA A 6 25.63 9.33 -35.19
C ALA A 6 24.47 9.74 -36.15
N THR A 7 23.22 9.47 -35.72
CA THR A 7 21.96 10.28 -35.80
C THR A 7 20.71 9.37 -35.93
N ARG A 8 19.89 9.23 -34.87
CA ARG A 8 18.69 10.01 -34.48
C ARG A 8 17.60 10.11 -35.57
N LEU A 9 16.54 9.30 -35.42
CA LEU A 9 15.21 9.54 -35.98
C LEU A 9 14.19 9.49 -34.82
N PHE A 10 13.78 10.67 -34.33
CA PHE A 10 12.63 10.80 -33.43
C PHE A 10 11.38 11.05 -34.27
N ARG A 11 10.43 10.13 -34.15
CA ARG A 11 9.14 10.12 -34.84
C ARG A 11 8.16 11.02 -34.09
N ALA A 12 7.52 11.92 -34.81
CA ALA A 12 6.51 12.85 -34.31
C ALA A 12 5.28 12.12 -33.74
N ILE A 13 4.86 12.49 -32.53
CA ILE A 13 3.58 12.08 -31.93
C ILE A 13 2.66 13.30 -31.91
N GLY A 14 1.48 13.11 -32.50
CA GLY A 14 0.45 14.11 -32.73
C GLY A 14 -0.16 14.67 -31.45
N ARG A 15 -0.39 15.99 -31.47
CA ARG A 15 -1.18 16.73 -30.49
C ARG A 15 -2.66 16.36 -30.65
N ARG A 16 -3.26 15.75 -29.62
CA ARG A 16 -4.72 15.71 -29.45
C ARG A 16 -5.15 16.98 -28.73
N SER A 17 -5.96 17.79 -29.40
CA SER A 17 -6.66 18.95 -28.84
C SER A 17 -7.84 18.46 -27.99
N ILE A 18 -7.83 18.79 -26.71
CA ILE A 18 -8.97 18.61 -25.80
C ILE A 18 -9.90 19.81 -26.00
N THR A 19 -11.10 19.54 -26.50
CA THR A 19 -12.23 20.48 -26.50
C THR A 19 -13.01 20.31 -25.20
N THR A 20 -12.91 21.27 -24.28
CA THR A 20 -13.89 21.41 -23.20
C THR A 20 -14.89 22.49 -23.58
N ALA A 21 -16.07 22.04 -23.99
CA ALA A 21 -17.28 22.83 -24.06
C ALA A 21 -17.82 23.05 -22.64
N ALA A 22 -17.91 24.31 -22.22
CA ALA A 22 -18.79 24.77 -21.14
C ALA A 22 -18.86 26.31 -21.20
N ALA A 23 -19.54 26.83 -22.22
CA ALA A 23 -19.90 28.24 -22.29
C ALA A 23 -21.14 28.46 -21.43
N GLY A 24 -20.93 28.83 -20.17
CA GLY A 24 -21.93 29.49 -19.34
C GLY A 24 -22.21 30.88 -19.90
N SER A 25 -23.46 31.10 -20.27
CA SER A 25 -24.05 32.36 -20.73
C SER A 25 -23.83 33.47 -19.70
N TYR A 26 -23.05 34.49 -20.07
CA TYR A 26 -23.16 35.82 -19.47
C TYR A 26 -23.24 36.87 -20.58
N HIS A 27 -24.47 37.32 -20.79
CA HIS A 27 -24.84 38.49 -21.56
C HIS A 27 -24.35 39.76 -20.85
N HIS A 28 -23.53 40.57 -21.50
CA HIS A 28 -23.52 42.02 -21.26
C HIS A 28 -23.35 42.80 -22.55
N GLY A 29 -24.38 43.60 -22.86
CA GLY A 29 -24.23 44.94 -23.41
C GLY A 29 -23.86 45.06 -24.88
N ALA A 30 -24.85 44.99 -25.75
CA ALA A 30 -24.81 45.69 -27.03
C ALA A 30 -24.88 47.21 -26.78
N ILE A 31 -23.89 47.96 -27.25
CA ILE A 31 -24.05 49.37 -27.59
C ILE A 31 -23.76 49.47 -29.09
N SER A 32 -24.84 49.61 -29.87
CA SER A 32 -24.77 50.05 -31.24
C SER A 32 -24.67 51.58 -31.27
N SER A 33 -23.52 52.10 -31.64
CA SER A 33 -23.43 53.40 -32.30
C SER A 33 -22.30 53.30 -33.32
N GLY A 34 -22.68 53.53 -34.58
CA GLY A 34 -21.77 53.45 -35.70
C GLY A 34 -20.76 54.58 -35.65
N GLU A 35 -19.53 54.26 -35.30
CA GLU A 35 -18.35 55.01 -35.76
C GLU A 35 -17.39 54.04 -36.45
N LYS A 36 -16.94 54.44 -37.64
CA LYS A 36 -16.06 53.66 -38.51
C LYS A 36 -14.75 53.40 -37.77
N LEU A 37 -14.57 52.18 -37.26
CA LEU A 37 -13.29 51.75 -36.71
C LEU A 37 -12.23 51.80 -37.82
N SER A 38 -11.33 52.76 -37.70
CA SER A 38 -10.08 52.83 -38.43
C SER A 38 -9.33 51.50 -38.24
N ARG A 39 -8.75 51.00 -39.34
CA ARG A 39 -7.93 49.78 -39.37
C ARG A 39 -6.98 49.75 -38.16
N PRO A 40 -6.82 48.62 -37.45
CA PRO A 40 -5.83 48.54 -36.38
C PRO A 40 -4.46 48.81 -36.98
N GLN A 41 -3.88 49.95 -36.62
CA GLN A 41 -2.51 50.32 -36.97
C GLN A 41 -1.60 49.17 -36.54
N ARG A 42 -0.78 48.72 -37.50
CA ARG A 42 0.27 47.72 -37.27
C ARG A 42 1.04 48.12 -36.02
N ARG A 43 1.12 47.21 -35.04
CA ARG A 43 1.90 47.42 -33.81
C ARG A 43 3.29 47.93 -34.21
N PRO A 44 3.74 49.10 -33.72
CA PRO A 44 5.09 49.53 -33.99
C PRO A 44 6.06 48.46 -33.49
N ALA A 45 7.06 48.19 -34.33
CA ALA A 45 8.11 47.23 -34.06
C ALA A 45 8.75 47.53 -32.70
N ARG A 46 8.76 46.53 -31.83
CA ARG A 46 9.68 46.30 -30.70
C ARG A 46 10.59 47.50 -30.40
N ASP A 47 9.99 48.55 -29.85
CA ASP A 47 10.71 49.74 -29.43
C ASP A 47 11.63 49.33 -28.27
N GLY A 48 12.89 49.70 -28.36
CA GLY A 48 13.85 49.47 -27.29
C GLY A 48 13.31 50.13 -26.04
N GLN A 49 12.97 49.33 -25.02
CA GLN A 49 12.52 49.88 -23.74
C GLN A 49 13.61 50.83 -23.24
N ASN A 50 13.24 52.10 -23.01
CA ASN A 50 14.14 53.09 -22.44
C ASN A 50 14.74 52.54 -21.15
N LEU A 51 16.06 52.35 -21.15
CA LEU A 51 16.78 51.81 -19.99
C LEU A 51 16.63 52.73 -18.77
N SER A 52 16.46 54.04 -19.00
CA SER A 52 16.15 55.04 -17.97
C SER A 52 14.83 54.73 -17.25
N ASP A 53 13.75 54.49 -17.98
CA ASP A 53 12.44 54.18 -17.39
C ASP A 53 12.46 52.85 -16.62
N ARG A 54 13.24 51.89 -17.12
CA ARG A 54 13.46 50.60 -16.44
C ARG A 54 14.24 50.79 -15.14
N TYR A 55 15.28 51.61 -15.14
CA TYR A 55 16.07 51.93 -13.95
C TYR A 55 15.23 52.63 -12.88
N VAL A 56 14.44 53.64 -13.27
CA VAL A 56 13.53 54.34 -12.36
C VAL A 56 12.50 53.39 -11.74
N ARG A 57 11.98 52.43 -12.52
CA ARG A 57 11.06 51.41 -12.00
C ARG A 57 11.74 50.47 -10.99
N LEU A 58 12.97 50.06 -11.27
CA LEU A 58 13.77 49.23 -10.36
C LEU A 58 14.08 49.97 -9.05
N GLU A 59 14.52 51.22 -9.11
CA GLU A 59 14.76 52.04 -7.91
C GLU A 59 13.50 52.18 -7.04
N LYS A 60 12.34 52.42 -7.65
CA LYS A 60 11.06 52.47 -6.91
C LYS A 60 10.74 51.15 -6.23
N SER A 61 10.99 50.02 -6.89
CA SER A 61 10.75 48.69 -6.31
C SER A 61 11.70 48.35 -5.16
N LEU A 62 12.97 48.76 -5.26
CA LEU A 62 13.97 48.54 -4.21
C LEU A 62 13.65 49.38 -2.97
N ARG A 63 13.33 50.66 -3.14
CA ARG A 63 12.91 51.51 -2.01
C ARG A 63 11.63 51.02 -1.34
N GLY A 64 10.66 50.50 -2.12
CA GLY A 64 9.47 49.88 -1.55
C GLY A 64 9.80 48.64 -0.73
N LYS A 65 10.71 47.79 -1.21
CA LYS A 65 11.15 46.58 -0.49
C LYS A 65 11.87 46.93 0.82
N GLU A 66 12.69 47.97 0.83
CA GLU A 66 13.38 48.46 2.04
C GLU A 66 12.40 48.99 3.11
N MET A 67 11.31 49.62 2.68
CA MET A 67 10.24 50.04 3.61
C MET A 67 9.53 48.84 4.23
N PHE A 68 9.19 47.83 3.42
CA PHE A 68 8.57 46.60 3.94
C PHE A 68 9.49 45.82 4.88
N SER A 69 10.81 45.77 4.62
CA SER A 69 11.74 45.13 5.56
C SER A 69 11.80 45.88 6.89
N LYS A 70 11.83 47.22 6.87
CA LYS A 70 11.81 48.02 8.10
C LYS A 70 10.51 47.84 8.87
N GLU A 71 9.36 47.81 8.19
CA GLU A 71 8.07 47.55 8.81
C GLU A 71 8.01 46.16 9.47
N LEU A 72 8.63 45.14 8.86
CA LEU A 72 8.75 43.81 9.47
C LEU A 72 9.65 43.81 10.72
N ASP A 73 10.75 44.57 10.69
CA ASP A 73 11.66 44.70 11.82
C ASP A 73 10.98 45.46 12.99
N ASP A 74 10.28 46.57 12.70
CA ASP A 74 9.51 47.34 13.68
C ASP A 74 8.38 46.51 14.30
N LEU A 75 7.71 45.66 13.51
CA LEU A 75 6.71 44.70 14.01
C LEU A 75 7.34 43.59 14.87
N ALA A 76 8.57 43.20 14.60
CA ALA A 76 9.30 42.25 15.43
C ALA A 76 9.71 42.87 16.78
N GLU A 77 10.05 44.15 16.80
CA GLU A 77 10.44 44.88 18.01
C GLU A 77 9.24 45.31 18.88
N THR A 78 8.11 45.67 18.27
CA THR A 78 6.89 46.12 18.99
C THR A 78 6.11 44.99 19.64
N ASN A 79 6.39 43.73 19.30
CA ASN A 79 5.88 42.58 20.04
C ASN A 79 6.75 42.34 21.28
N PRO A 80 6.23 42.48 22.52
CA PRO A 80 6.99 42.06 23.70
C PRO A 80 7.34 40.57 23.56
N PRO A 81 8.48 40.10 24.12
CA PRO A 81 8.83 38.70 24.09
C PRO A 81 7.71 37.91 24.77
N VAL A 82 6.86 37.29 23.95
CA VAL A 82 5.90 36.29 24.43
C VAL A 82 6.75 35.25 25.15
N PRO A 83 6.48 34.92 26.43
CA PRO A 83 7.21 33.89 27.14
C PRO A 83 7.27 32.65 26.25
N ALA A 84 8.49 32.08 26.12
CA ALA A 84 8.85 31.05 25.15
C ALA A 84 7.98 29.77 25.18
N ASP A 85 7.03 29.69 26.11
CA ASP A 85 6.14 28.55 26.35
C ASP A 85 4.83 28.60 25.54
N LEU A 86 4.47 29.75 24.93
CA LEU A 86 3.25 29.87 24.11
C LEU A 86 3.52 30.22 22.65
N GLN A 87 4.78 30.19 22.20
CA GLN A 87 5.03 30.23 20.77
C GLN A 87 4.47 28.92 20.18
N PRO A 88 3.55 28.96 19.19
CA PRO A 88 3.32 27.80 18.38
C PRO A 88 4.67 27.47 17.76
N LYS A 89 5.33 26.45 18.30
CA LYS A 89 6.53 25.88 17.71
C LYS A 89 6.08 25.52 16.30
N LYS A 90 6.42 26.37 15.33
CA LYS A 90 6.39 25.98 13.93
C LYS A 90 7.33 24.79 13.95
N LEU A 91 6.75 23.59 13.94
CA LEU A 91 7.44 22.34 13.78
C LEU A 91 8.14 22.48 12.45
N ALA A 92 9.36 23.03 12.48
CA ALA A 92 10.23 23.12 11.34
C ALA A 92 10.53 21.67 11.01
N LYS A 93 9.71 21.10 10.11
CA LYS A 93 9.86 19.74 9.65
C LYS A 93 11.25 19.67 9.02
N THR A 94 12.21 19.12 9.76
CA THR A 94 13.60 19.02 9.34
C THR A 94 13.65 18.04 8.19
N THR A 95 13.63 18.54 6.96
CA THR A 95 13.77 17.73 5.75
C THR A 95 15.19 17.18 5.73
N ASN A 96 15.34 15.91 6.15
CA ASN A 96 16.61 15.21 6.11
C ASN A 96 17.11 15.19 4.67
N THR A 97 18.18 15.93 4.40
CA THR A 97 18.76 16.05 3.07
C THR A 97 20.04 15.22 3.05
N PHE A 98 20.17 14.30 2.10
CA PHE A 98 21.33 13.42 1.92
C PHE A 98 21.92 13.66 0.53
N HIS A 99 23.19 14.10 0.46
CA HIS A 99 23.88 14.43 -0.80
C HIS A 99 23.09 15.38 -1.74
N GLY A 100 22.34 16.33 -1.16
CA GLY A 100 21.51 17.27 -1.93
C GLY A 100 20.15 16.72 -2.36
N PHE A 101 19.84 15.45 -2.04
CA PHE A 101 18.54 14.86 -2.24
C PHE A 101 17.73 14.88 -0.95
N VAL A 102 16.44 15.21 -1.04
CA VAL A 102 15.52 15.14 0.10
C VAL A 102 15.17 13.68 0.34
N VAL A 103 15.41 13.19 1.55
CA VAL A 103 15.02 11.84 1.98
C VAL A 103 13.53 11.88 2.35
N PRO A 104 12.67 11.10 1.65
CA PRO A 104 11.26 10.95 2.00
C PRO A 104 11.14 10.37 3.39
N GLU A 105 10.15 10.83 4.13
CA GLU A 105 9.81 10.29 5.43
C GLU A 105 8.77 9.18 5.25
N GLU A 106 8.93 8.07 5.98
CA GLU A 106 7.96 6.97 5.96
C GLU A 106 6.63 7.48 6.55
N PRO A 107 5.49 7.28 5.85
CA PRO A 107 4.20 7.69 6.37
C PRO A 107 3.88 6.92 7.64
N LYS A 108 3.33 7.61 8.64
CA LYS A 108 2.92 6.99 9.90
C LYS A 108 1.62 6.20 9.66
N PRO A 109 1.50 4.97 10.17
CA PRO A 109 0.24 4.24 10.08
C PRO A 109 -0.87 4.99 10.84
N PRO A 110 -2.09 4.98 10.30
CA PRO A 110 -3.23 5.59 10.97
C PRO A 110 -3.55 4.84 12.27
N ALA A 111 -4.11 5.55 13.24
CA ALA A 111 -4.57 4.93 14.49
C ALA A 111 -5.92 4.23 14.28
N ASP A 112 -6.22 3.21 15.07
CA ASP A 112 -7.50 2.48 14.97
C ASP A 112 -8.72 3.40 15.16
N ASP A 113 -8.58 4.43 16.00
CA ASP A 113 -9.63 5.44 16.27
C ASP A 113 -9.91 6.38 15.08
N GLU A 114 -9.00 6.45 14.10
CA GLU A 114 -9.20 7.24 12.87
C GLU A 114 -10.08 6.49 11.86
N CYS A 115 -10.21 5.16 12.02
CA CYS A 115 -11.11 4.35 11.22
C CYS A 115 -12.55 4.51 11.72
N CYS A 116 -13.39 5.19 10.94
CA CYS A 116 -14.80 5.42 11.30
C CYS A 116 -15.63 4.12 11.37
N MET A 117 -15.15 2.99 10.83
CA MET A 117 -15.83 1.67 10.78
C MET A 117 -17.26 1.65 10.21
N SER A 118 -17.76 2.77 9.69
CA SER A 118 -19.14 2.96 9.22
C SER A 118 -19.27 3.00 7.70
N GLY A 119 -18.20 2.68 6.96
CA GLY A 119 -18.18 2.67 5.50
C GLY A 119 -18.07 4.07 4.88
N CYS A 120 -17.09 4.87 5.30
CA CYS A 120 -16.77 6.14 4.64
C CYS A 120 -16.41 5.93 3.17
N ALA A 121 -16.68 6.94 2.33
CA ALA A 121 -16.39 6.90 0.89
C ALA A 121 -14.89 6.78 0.55
N VAL A 122 -14.01 7.19 1.47
CA VAL A 122 -12.55 7.02 1.39
C VAL A 122 -12.09 6.41 2.70
N CYS A 123 -11.41 5.26 2.62
CA CYS A 123 -10.84 4.61 3.79
C CYS A 123 -9.49 5.24 4.14
N VAL A 124 -9.24 5.47 5.44
CA VAL A 124 -7.95 6.00 5.91
C VAL A 124 -6.82 5.02 5.61
N TYR A 125 -7.10 3.71 5.64
CA TYR A 125 -6.12 2.69 5.29
C TYR A 125 -5.74 2.75 3.81
N ASP A 126 -6.69 2.95 2.90
CA ASP A 126 -6.40 3.10 1.47
C ASP A 126 -5.51 4.32 1.21
N LEU A 127 -5.81 5.45 1.86
CA LEU A 127 -5.00 6.67 1.74
C LEU A 127 -3.58 6.48 2.31
N HIS A 128 -3.45 5.68 3.37
CA HIS A 128 -2.15 5.29 3.90
C HIS A 128 -1.41 4.35 2.94
N GLU A 129 -2.07 3.38 2.33
CA GLU A 129 -1.49 2.49 1.33
C GLU A 129 -0.97 3.28 0.13
N GLU A 130 -1.76 4.21 -0.41
CA GLU A 130 -1.32 5.14 -1.46
C GLU A 130 -0.09 5.97 -1.04
N ALA A 131 -0.07 6.45 0.20
CA ALA A 131 1.08 7.18 0.74
C ALA A 131 2.33 6.30 0.87
N VAL A 132 2.17 5.03 1.26
CA VAL A 132 3.26 4.05 1.33
C VAL A 132 3.79 3.72 -0.06
N GLU A 133 2.91 3.56 -1.04
CA GLU A 133 3.30 3.35 -2.45
C GLU A 133 4.11 4.53 -2.98
N ALA A 134 3.61 5.76 -2.80
CA ALA A 134 4.32 6.97 -3.20
C ALA A 134 5.68 7.12 -2.49
N TYR A 135 5.77 6.75 -1.21
CA TYR A 135 7.03 6.71 -0.48
C TYR A 135 8.02 5.72 -1.11
N ASN A 136 7.58 4.50 -1.41
CA ASN A 136 8.42 3.47 -2.02
C ASN A 136 8.95 3.89 -3.40
N GLU A 137 8.10 4.51 -4.22
CA GLU A 137 8.50 5.06 -5.53
C GLU A 137 9.55 6.16 -5.39
N ALA A 138 9.35 7.09 -4.45
CA ALA A 138 10.31 8.16 -4.18
C ALA A 138 11.65 7.61 -3.69
N VAL A 139 11.64 6.60 -2.81
CA VAL A 139 12.84 5.89 -2.35
C VAL A 139 13.55 5.20 -3.51
N ALA A 140 12.83 4.51 -4.40
CA ALA A 140 13.43 3.87 -5.57
C ALA A 140 14.07 4.89 -6.54
N ALA A 141 13.40 6.01 -6.80
CA ALA A 141 13.94 7.11 -7.59
C ALA A 141 15.22 7.70 -6.95
N LEU A 142 15.28 7.76 -5.62
CA LEU A 142 16.47 8.20 -4.91
C LEU A 142 17.61 7.18 -4.98
N GLN A 143 17.32 5.90 -4.81
CA GLN A 143 18.34 4.86 -4.95
C GLN A 143 18.96 4.86 -6.36
N THR A 144 18.15 5.02 -7.41
CA THR A 144 18.65 5.08 -8.79
C THR A 144 19.53 6.30 -9.03
N SER A 145 19.19 7.46 -8.46
CA SER A 145 20.00 8.69 -8.54
C SER A 145 21.28 8.61 -7.68
N LEU A 146 21.25 7.97 -6.51
CA LEU A 146 22.46 7.72 -5.72
C LEU A 146 23.40 6.72 -6.40
N THR A 147 22.84 5.72 -7.07
CA THR A 147 23.60 4.71 -7.82
C THR A 147 24.25 5.34 -9.05
N SER A 148 23.57 6.25 -9.77
CA SER A 148 24.17 6.97 -10.89
C SER A 148 25.31 7.89 -10.46
N LEU A 149 25.28 8.38 -9.22
CA LEU A 149 26.37 9.11 -8.58
C LEU A 149 27.45 8.20 -7.97
N SER A 150 27.36 6.88 -8.13
CA SER A 150 28.31 5.88 -7.63
C SER A 150 28.52 5.89 -6.11
N ILE A 151 27.50 6.30 -5.35
CA ILE A 151 27.56 6.32 -3.88
C ILE A 151 27.29 4.91 -3.35
N PRO A 152 28.22 4.27 -2.62
CA PRO A 152 28.05 2.90 -2.14
C PRO A 152 26.89 2.80 -1.13
N GLU A 153 26.11 1.71 -1.23
CA GLU A 153 24.94 1.43 -0.39
C GLU A 153 25.22 1.43 1.12
N SER A 154 26.47 1.17 1.51
CA SER A 154 26.88 1.18 2.92
C SER A 154 26.79 2.55 3.58
N LYS A 155 26.83 3.63 2.78
CA LYS A 155 26.72 5.01 3.26
C LYS A 155 25.28 5.53 3.27
N TRP A 156 24.33 4.76 2.75
CA TRP A 156 22.95 5.19 2.68
C TRP A 156 22.31 5.13 4.07
N PRO A 157 21.42 6.08 4.39
CA PRO A 157 20.67 6.04 5.65
C PRO A 157 19.79 4.78 5.72
N ALA A 158 19.58 4.25 6.93
CA ALA A 158 18.85 3.01 7.17
C ALA A 158 17.44 2.98 6.55
N GLN A 159 16.81 4.15 6.39
CA GLN A 159 15.48 4.33 5.79
C GLN A 159 15.42 4.00 4.30
N ILE A 160 16.47 4.33 3.55
CA ILE A 160 16.55 4.14 2.09
C ILE A 160 17.26 2.81 1.77
N ARG A 161 18.00 2.24 2.72
CA ARG A 161 18.74 1.00 2.48
C ARG A 161 17.78 -0.13 2.11
N PRO A 162 18.08 -0.96 1.09
CA PRO A 162 17.26 -2.13 0.80
C PRO A 162 17.23 -3.03 2.05
N LYS A 163 16.02 -3.21 2.63
CA LYS A 163 15.77 -3.98 3.88
C LYS A 163 16.13 -5.48 3.76
N GLY A 164 16.79 -5.92 2.68
CA GLY A 164 17.16 -7.31 2.40
C GLY A 164 18.55 -7.76 2.88
N THR A 165 19.37 -6.89 3.48
CA THR A 165 20.76 -7.25 3.85
C THR A 165 21.02 -7.40 5.34
N SER A 166 20.06 -7.06 6.22
CA SER A 166 20.22 -7.20 7.67
C SER A 166 19.18 -8.16 8.24
N SER A 167 19.56 -9.44 8.37
CA SER A 167 19.06 -10.37 9.40
C SER A 167 17.62 -10.93 9.32
N SER A 168 16.87 -10.77 8.23
CA SER A 168 15.61 -11.54 8.04
C SER A 168 15.75 -12.53 6.89
N ARG A 169 15.44 -13.81 7.14
CA ARG A 169 15.34 -14.86 6.11
C ARG A 169 14.57 -14.31 4.90
N SER A 170 15.11 -14.46 3.69
CA SER A 170 14.47 -13.89 2.51
C SER A 170 13.03 -14.39 2.35
N PRO A 171 12.10 -13.59 1.81
CA PRO A 171 10.72 -14.02 1.60
C PRO A 171 10.61 -15.32 0.79
N GLN A 172 11.58 -15.58 -0.08
CA GLN A 172 11.69 -16.81 -0.86
C GLN A 172 12.09 -18.01 0.00
N GLN A 173 13.00 -17.85 0.97
CA GLN A 173 13.37 -18.92 1.90
C GLN A 173 12.22 -19.25 2.86
N ALA A 174 11.47 -18.24 3.32
CA ALA A 174 10.28 -18.46 4.15
C ALA A 174 9.20 -19.25 3.39
N LYS A 175 8.93 -18.88 2.13
CA LYS A 175 8.04 -19.65 1.24
C LYS A 175 8.53 -21.08 1.04
N GLY A 176 9.84 -21.28 0.84
CA GLY A 176 10.42 -22.63 0.72
C GLY A 176 10.22 -23.49 1.96
N ALA A 177 10.40 -22.92 3.16
CA ALA A 177 10.17 -23.63 4.42
C ALA A 177 8.69 -24.02 4.61
N VAL A 178 7.76 -23.14 4.25
CA VAL A 178 6.32 -23.41 4.31
C VAL A 178 5.92 -24.51 3.33
N LEU A 179 6.43 -24.48 2.09
CA LEU A 179 6.15 -25.52 1.10
C LEU A 179 6.72 -26.88 1.53
N SER A 180 7.92 -26.91 2.10
CA SER A 180 8.53 -28.13 2.65
C SER A 180 7.69 -28.74 3.79
N ALA A 181 7.15 -27.90 4.68
CA ALA A 181 6.32 -28.37 5.79
C ALA A 181 4.98 -28.99 5.31
N PHE A 182 4.39 -28.45 4.25
CA PHE A 182 3.19 -29.01 3.63
C PHE A 182 3.47 -30.38 2.97
N GLU A 183 4.57 -30.49 2.23
CA GLU A 183 4.96 -31.75 1.58
C GLU A 183 5.21 -32.88 2.61
N GLU A 184 5.83 -32.54 3.75
CA GLU A 184 6.01 -33.49 4.86
C GLU A 184 4.67 -33.91 5.49
N MET A 185 3.72 -32.98 5.62
CA MET A 185 2.39 -33.27 6.15
C MET A 185 1.60 -34.20 5.22
N GLU A 186 1.67 -33.98 3.90
CA GLU A 186 1.02 -34.84 2.90
C GLU A 186 1.56 -36.27 2.94
N ARG A 187 2.90 -36.44 2.97
CA ARG A 187 3.52 -37.76 3.14
C ARG A 187 3.04 -38.47 4.41
N LYS A 188 2.92 -37.74 5.51
CA LYS A 188 2.45 -38.30 6.79
C LYS A 188 0.99 -38.71 6.74
N LEU A 189 0.14 -37.96 6.03
CA LEU A 189 -1.27 -38.31 5.86
C LEU A 189 -1.45 -39.56 5.00
N GLU A 190 -0.67 -39.71 3.93
CA GLU A 190 -0.71 -40.92 3.08
C GLU A 190 -0.28 -42.17 3.85
N LEU A 191 0.79 -42.09 4.64
CA LEU A 191 1.24 -43.19 5.48
C LEU A 191 0.14 -43.61 6.46
N LYS A 192 -0.49 -42.66 7.15
CA LYS A 192 -1.61 -42.95 8.05
C LYS A 192 -2.82 -43.57 7.34
N ARG A 193 -3.11 -43.17 6.10
CA ARG A 193 -4.19 -43.79 5.30
C ARG A 193 -3.85 -45.24 4.97
N LYS A 194 -2.63 -45.50 4.48
CA LYS A 194 -2.14 -46.85 4.17
C LYS A 194 -2.12 -47.77 5.40
N GLU A 195 -1.73 -47.24 6.56
CA GLU A 195 -1.76 -47.98 7.83
C GLU A 195 -3.18 -48.38 8.22
N LYS A 196 -4.14 -47.44 8.12
CA LYS A 196 -5.56 -47.72 8.38
C LYS A 196 -6.14 -48.74 7.40
N GLU A 197 -5.87 -48.60 6.10
CA GLU A 197 -6.31 -49.57 5.09
C GLU A 197 -5.74 -50.97 5.36
N ALA A 198 -4.48 -51.07 5.77
CA ALA A 198 -3.86 -52.33 6.13
C ALA A 198 -4.48 -52.94 7.41
N GLU A 199 -4.83 -52.11 8.39
CA GLU A 199 -5.53 -52.54 9.60
C GLU A 199 -6.95 -53.04 9.27
N GLU A 200 -7.71 -52.28 8.48
CA GLU A 200 -9.04 -52.65 8.01
C GLU A 200 -9.00 -53.96 7.21
N ALA A 201 -8.01 -54.14 6.34
CA ALA A 201 -7.81 -55.39 5.61
C ALA A 201 -7.52 -56.56 6.55
N ARG A 202 -6.69 -56.37 7.59
CA ARG A 202 -6.41 -57.39 8.61
C ARG A 202 -7.68 -57.77 9.38
N ILE A 203 -8.49 -56.80 9.76
CA ILE A 203 -9.78 -57.01 10.44
C ILE A 203 -10.73 -57.79 9.52
N ALA A 204 -10.83 -57.40 8.24
CA ALA A 204 -11.68 -58.07 7.27
C ALA A 204 -11.29 -59.54 7.06
N VAL A 205 -9.99 -59.85 6.95
CA VAL A 205 -9.49 -61.23 6.87
C VAL A 205 -9.88 -62.03 8.12
N ARG A 206 -9.73 -61.44 9.31
CA ARG A 206 -10.09 -62.10 10.58
C ARG A 206 -11.58 -62.40 10.67
N LEU A 207 -12.43 -61.45 10.26
CA LEU A 207 -13.89 -61.64 10.20
C LEU A 207 -14.28 -62.72 9.18
N ALA A 208 -13.62 -62.77 8.02
CA ALA A 208 -13.86 -63.80 7.01
C ALA A 208 -13.50 -65.21 7.51
N GLN A 209 -12.40 -65.34 8.26
CA GLN A 209 -12.01 -66.60 8.89
C GLN A 209 -13.00 -67.04 9.97
N GLN A 210 -13.48 -66.11 10.81
CA GLN A 210 -14.53 -66.41 11.79
C GLN A 210 -15.82 -66.90 11.12
N LYS A 211 -16.29 -66.22 10.07
CA LYS A 211 -17.48 -66.64 9.30
C LYS A 211 -17.32 -68.05 8.70
N ARG A 212 -16.15 -68.37 8.15
CA ARG A 212 -15.86 -69.73 7.64
C ARG A 212 -15.89 -70.77 8.76
N LYS A 213 -15.30 -70.46 9.92
CA LYS A 213 -15.28 -71.35 11.08
C LYS A 213 -16.69 -71.59 11.63
N THR A 214 -17.54 -70.57 11.70
CA THR A 214 -18.94 -70.71 12.13
C THR A 214 -19.84 -71.41 11.11
N GLN A 215 -19.48 -71.42 9.81
CA GLN A 215 -20.18 -72.23 8.80
C GLN A 215 -19.74 -73.70 8.83
N LEU A 216 -18.46 -73.96 9.10
CA LEU A 216 -17.90 -75.32 9.19
C LEU A 216 -18.31 -76.03 10.48
N ILE A 217 -18.38 -75.31 11.60
CA ILE A 217 -19.00 -75.80 12.82
C ILE A 217 -20.49 -75.52 12.64
N GLY A 218 -21.27 -76.47 12.13
CA GLY A 218 -22.72 -76.32 11.94
C GLY A 218 -23.48 -76.13 13.26
N ILE A 219 -23.34 -74.95 13.86
CA ILE A 219 -24.05 -74.55 15.08
C ILE A 219 -25.45 -74.13 14.64
N LYS A 220 -26.41 -75.02 14.88
CA LYS A 220 -27.83 -74.70 14.99
C LYS A 220 -27.96 -73.36 15.72
N GLY A 221 -28.65 -72.39 15.12
CA GLY A 221 -28.84 -71.05 15.66
C GLY A 221 -29.29 -71.06 17.12
N PRO A 222 -29.09 -69.95 17.85
CA PRO A 222 -29.29 -69.89 19.29
C PRO A 222 -30.67 -70.47 19.62
N SER A 223 -30.65 -71.56 20.37
CA SER A 223 -31.87 -72.17 20.88
C SER A 223 -32.62 -71.11 21.68
N SER A 224 -33.92 -71.00 21.40
CA SER A 224 -34.97 -70.19 22.04
C SER A 224 -34.79 -69.81 23.53
N VAL A 225 -34.04 -70.59 24.31
CA VAL A 225 -33.69 -70.33 25.72
C VAL A 225 -32.89 -69.03 25.97
N ASP A 226 -32.03 -68.59 25.06
CA ASP A 226 -31.24 -67.36 25.28
C ASP A 226 -32.09 -66.08 25.17
N THR A 227 -33.12 -66.10 24.32
CA THR A 227 -34.07 -64.99 24.17
C THR A 227 -34.95 -64.83 25.41
N VAL A 228 -35.39 -65.94 26.01
CA VAL A 228 -36.25 -65.95 27.21
C VAL A 228 -35.49 -65.43 28.44
N LEU A 229 -34.21 -65.78 28.58
CA LEU A 229 -33.37 -65.27 29.68
C LEU A 229 -33.13 -63.77 29.56
N ASN A 230 -32.98 -63.25 28.34
CA ASN A 230 -32.81 -61.81 28.11
C ASN A 230 -34.10 -61.03 28.42
N GLU A 231 -35.27 -61.55 28.05
CA GLU A 231 -36.57 -60.94 28.40
C GLU A 231 -36.82 -60.94 29.92
N LEU A 232 -36.46 -62.03 30.62
CA LEU A 232 -36.50 -62.10 32.08
C LEU A 232 -35.56 -61.08 32.73
N TYR A 233 -34.36 -60.90 32.18
CA TYR A 233 -33.37 -59.97 32.72
C TYR A 233 -33.77 -58.51 32.51
N GLU A 234 -34.37 -58.16 31.36
CA GLU A 234 -34.94 -56.84 31.14
C GLU A 234 -36.15 -56.59 32.03
N GLY A 235 -37.04 -57.58 32.23
CA GLY A 235 -38.15 -57.48 33.17
C GLY A 235 -37.69 -57.24 34.61
N LEU A 236 -36.66 -57.96 35.07
CA LEU A 236 -36.06 -57.78 36.40
C LEU A 236 -35.34 -56.43 36.55
N ARG A 237 -34.72 -55.92 35.48
CA ARG A 237 -34.07 -54.61 35.45
C ARG A 237 -35.06 -53.46 35.67
N TRP A 238 -36.25 -53.53 35.06
CA TRP A 238 -37.31 -52.54 35.31
C TRP A 238 -37.82 -52.58 36.75
N VAL A 239 -37.99 -53.76 37.35
CA VAL A 239 -38.47 -53.90 38.74
C VAL A 239 -37.47 -53.34 39.76
N PHE A 240 -36.17 -53.53 39.53
CA PHE A 240 -35.13 -53.08 40.48
C PHE A 240 -34.71 -51.61 40.34
N PHE A 241 -34.91 -50.97 39.19
CA PHE A 241 -34.45 -49.58 38.95
C PHE A 241 -35.56 -48.53 38.81
N SER A 242 -36.86 -48.87 38.95
CA SER A 242 -37.96 -47.91 38.72
C SER A 242 -38.26 -46.92 39.86
N LYS A 243 -37.42 -46.84 40.91
CA LYS A 243 -37.54 -45.81 41.96
C LYS A 243 -36.21 -45.15 42.26
N ARG A 244 -35.83 -44.20 41.41
CA ARG A 244 -35.02 -43.04 41.81
C ARG A 244 -35.29 -41.87 40.91
#